data_AF-A0A7C6NDP6-F1
#
_entry.id   AF-A0A7C6NDP6-F1
#
_cell.length_a   1.000
_cell.length_b   1.000
_cell.length_c   1.000
_cell.angle_alpha   90.00
_cell.angle_beta   90.00
_cell.angle_gamma   90.00
#
_symmetry.space_group_name_H-M   'P 1'
#
loop_
_entity.id
_entity.type
_entity.pdbx_description
1 polymer ?
#
loop_
_entity_poly.entity_id
_entity_poly.type
_entity_poly.pdbx_seq_one_letter_code
_entity_poly.pdbx_strand_id
1 'polypeptide(L)'
;MIGLGTWEAHVEMMVYTGDIKFDITDEDGKYGLRLYGPEKFEKILGNVTYEDINAEGNTLSGKGVFKMGISKVEVFITATFDGDTFTGTLEIPKLKRVIPIQNGRRVG
;
A
#
# COMPACT_ATOMS: atom_id res chain seq x y z
N MET A 1 -5.79 15.86 -6.07
CA MET A 1 -5.04 14.75 -5.42
C MET A 1 -4.89 13.61 -6.40
N ILE A 2 -3.80 12.87 -6.30
CA ILE A 2 -3.37 11.82 -7.24
C ILE A 2 -3.85 10.47 -6.71
N GLY A 3 -4.11 9.53 -7.62
CA GLY A 3 -4.35 8.13 -7.22
C GLY A 3 -5.66 7.88 -6.50
N LEU A 4 -6.61 8.82 -6.45
CA LEU A 4 -7.90 8.61 -5.77
C LEU A 4 -8.72 7.50 -6.45
N GLY A 5 -9.36 6.66 -5.65
CA GLY A 5 -10.23 5.56 -6.09
C GLY A 5 -9.76 4.19 -5.64
N THR A 6 -10.35 3.14 -6.23
CA THR A 6 -10.09 1.75 -5.88
C THR A 6 -9.09 1.13 -6.82
N TRP A 7 -8.06 0.52 -6.24
CA TRP A 7 -6.96 -0.10 -6.95
C TRP A 7 -6.79 -1.56 -6.54
N GLU A 8 -6.26 -2.35 -7.45
CA GLU A 8 -5.88 -3.74 -7.23
C GLU A 8 -4.43 -3.94 -7.70
N ALA A 9 -3.64 -4.70 -6.93
CA ALA A 9 -2.32 -5.11 -7.35
C ALA A 9 -1.96 -6.50 -6.83
N HIS A 10 -1.15 -7.22 -7.59
CA HIS A 10 -0.58 -8.49 -7.16
C HIS A 10 0.65 -8.25 -6.30
N VAL A 11 0.73 -8.91 -5.14
CA VAL A 11 1.86 -8.75 -4.21
C VAL A 11 2.41 -10.12 -3.81
N GLU A 12 3.73 -10.23 -3.90
CA GLU A 12 4.49 -11.40 -3.46
C GLU A 12 5.35 -11.06 -2.23
N MET A 13 4.90 -11.49 -1.07
CA MET A 13 5.62 -11.42 0.20
C MET A 13 5.96 -12.82 0.70
N MET A 14 6.93 -12.92 1.62
CA MET A 14 7.33 -14.20 2.24
C MET A 14 6.17 -14.98 2.86
N VAL A 15 5.16 -14.29 3.37
CA VAL A 15 4.03 -14.88 4.14
C VAL A 15 2.70 -14.81 3.39
N TYR A 16 2.67 -14.17 2.22
CA TYR A 16 1.46 -13.97 1.44
C TYR A 16 1.80 -13.74 -0.04
N THR A 17 1.12 -14.46 -0.91
CA THR A 17 1.10 -14.22 -2.35
C THR A 17 -0.35 -14.10 -2.78
N GLY A 18 -0.70 -13.01 -3.46
CA GLY A 18 -2.05 -12.80 -3.97
C GLY A 18 -2.36 -11.35 -4.29
N ASP A 19 -3.58 -11.13 -4.75
CA ASP A 19 -4.07 -9.79 -5.07
C ASP A 19 -4.52 -9.07 -3.80
N ILE A 20 -4.19 -7.79 -3.71
CA ILE A 20 -4.69 -6.88 -2.69
C ILE A 20 -5.50 -5.78 -3.37
N LYS A 21 -6.58 -5.36 -2.72
CA LYS A 21 -7.33 -4.17 -3.12
C LYS A 21 -7.11 -3.07 -2.11
N PHE A 22 -7.12 -1.83 -2.55
CA PHE A 22 -7.10 -0.69 -1.64
C PHE A 22 -7.82 0.51 -2.22
N ASP A 23 -8.41 1.31 -1.34
CA ASP A 23 -8.94 2.62 -1.68
C ASP A 23 -7.96 3.68 -1.23
N ILE A 24 -7.76 4.68 -2.09
CA ILE A 24 -7.15 5.95 -1.73
C ILE A 24 -8.28 6.99 -1.74
N THR A 25 -8.53 7.57 -0.57
CA THR A 25 -9.56 8.59 -0.36
C THR A 25 -8.92 9.93 -0.03
N ASP A 26 -9.72 10.99 -0.13
CA ASP A 26 -9.37 12.31 0.36
C ASP A 26 -10.45 12.77 1.35
N GLU A 27 -10.01 13.18 2.54
CA GLU A 27 -10.84 13.84 3.55
C GLU A 27 -10.18 15.16 3.94
N ASP A 28 -10.75 16.29 3.49
CA ASP A 28 -10.28 17.65 3.76
C ASP A 28 -8.79 17.89 3.43
N GLY A 29 -8.31 17.34 2.31
CA GLY A 29 -6.92 17.50 1.86
C GLY A 29 -5.95 16.50 2.48
N LYS A 30 -6.45 15.49 3.20
CA LYS A 30 -5.66 14.40 3.78
C LYS A 30 -5.96 13.10 3.06
N TYR A 31 -4.90 12.45 2.58
CA TYR A 31 -5.04 11.11 2.02
C TYR A 31 -5.44 10.10 3.09
N GLY A 32 -6.49 9.34 2.80
CA GLY A 32 -6.83 8.10 3.48
C GLY A 32 -6.42 6.90 2.63
N LEU A 33 -5.96 5.82 3.27
CA LEU A 33 -5.69 4.55 2.59
C LEU A 33 -6.39 3.43 3.34
N ARG A 34 -7.24 2.69 2.62
CA ARG A 34 -7.97 1.55 3.15
C ARG A 34 -7.62 0.29 2.38
N LEU A 35 -6.98 -0.67 3.03
CA LEU A 35 -6.70 -1.98 2.45
C LEU A 35 -7.92 -2.90 2.56
N TYR A 36 -8.14 -3.67 1.51
CA TYR A 36 -9.05 -4.81 1.45
C TYR A 36 -8.22 -6.03 1.04
N GLY A 37 -7.95 -6.91 1.99
CA GLY A 37 -7.25 -8.16 1.75
C GLY A 37 -8.13 -9.35 2.07
N PRO A 38 -7.81 -10.56 1.57
CA PRO A 38 -8.44 -11.77 2.09
C PRO A 38 -8.17 -11.91 3.60
N GLU A 39 -9.05 -12.59 4.33
CA GLU A 39 -8.96 -12.73 5.80
C GLU A 39 -7.58 -13.20 6.29
N LYS A 40 -6.88 -14.02 5.49
CA LYS A 40 -5.50 -14.46 5.76
C LYS A 40 -4.50 -13.29 5.76
N PHE A 41 -4.65 -12.33 4.84
CA PHE A 41 -3.83 -11.13 4.76
C PHE A 41 -4.06 -10.22 5.97
N GLU A 42 -5.31 -9.99 6.35
CA GLU A 42 -5.66 -9.20 7.53
C GLU A 42 -5.13 -9.83 8.83
N LYS A 43 -5.21 -11.17 8.95
CA LYS A 43 -4.62 -11.89 10.11
C LYS A 43 -3.09 -11.77 10.18
N ILE A 44 -2.41 -11.65 9.03
CA ILE A 44 -0.94 -11.58 8.95
C ILE A 44 -0.43 -10.17 9.22
N LEU A 45 -1.02 -9.16 8.58
CA LEU A 45 -0.54 -7.77 8.68
C LEU A 45 -1.20 -6.96 9.80
N GLY A 46 -2.33 -7.44 10.32
CA GLY A 46 -3.11 -6.76 11.35
C GLY A 46 -3.67 -5.43 10.85
N ASN A 47 -3.88 -4.50 11.78
CA ASN A 47 -4.23 -3.12 11.43
C ASN A 47 -3.01 -2.42 10.84
N VAL A 48 -3.20 -1.83 9.66
CA VAL A 48 -2.21 -0.96 9.04
C VAL A 48 -2.55 0.49 9.36
N THR A 49 -1.59 1.22 9.89
CA THR A 49 -1.67 2.69 9.99
C THR A 49 -0.74 3.31 8.97
N TYR A 50 -1.24 4.32 8.26
CA TYR A 50 -0.49 5.09 7.29
C TYR A 50 -0.30 6.51 7.81
N GLU A 51 0.91 7.00 7.70
CA GLU A 51 1.36 8.32 8.14
C GLU A 51 2.21 8.94 7.04
N ASP A 52 2.32 10.27 7.06
CA ASP A 52 3.19 11.03 6.17
C ASP A 52 2.98 10.73 4.67
N ILE A 53 1.72 10.65 4.24
CA ILE A 53 1.40 10.48 2.81
C ILE A 53 1.71 11.80 2.08
N ASN A 54 2.68 11.74 1.18
CA ASN A 54 3.15 12.86 0.38
C ASN A 54 2.87 12.59 -1.10
N ALA A 55 2.60 13.65 -1.84
CA ALA A 55 2.36 13.59 -3.28
C ALA A 55 3.40 14.44 -4.03
N GLU A 56 4.07 13.82 -4.99
CA GLU A 56 5.04 14.48 -5.88
C GLU A 56 4.79 14.04 -7.33
N GLY A 57 4.38 14.98 -8.18
CA GLY A 57 4.03 14.68 -9.57
C GLY A 57 2.87 13.68 -9.68
N ASN A 58 3.13 12.50 -10.24
CA ASN A 58 2.19 11.39 -10.32
C ASN A 58 2.49 10.26 -9.30
N THR A 59 3.32 10.54 -8.29
CA THR A 59 3.75 9.56 -7.29
C THR A 59 3.21 9.92 -5.91
N LEU A 60 2.66 8.93 -5.22
CA LEU A 60 2.39 8.98 -3.79
C LEU A 60 3.47 8.20 -3.05
N SER A 61 3.94 8.77 -1.94
CA SER A 61 4.81 8.08 -0.98
C SER A 61 4.20 8.17 0.41
N GLY A 62 4.43 7.17 1.25
CA GLY A 62 3.91 7.18 2.61
C GLY A 62 4.64 6.21 3.51
N LYS A 63 4.58 6.48 4.81
CA LYS A 63 5.08 5.58 5.85
C LYS A 63 3.92 4.75 6.37
N GLY A 64 4.11 3.44 6.47
CA GLY A 64 3.15 2.52 7.05
C GLY A 64 3.71 1.84 8.30
N VAL A 65 2.84 1.40 9.20
CA VAL A 65 3.19 0.47 10.27
C VAL A 65 2.28 -0.74 10.22
N PHE A 66 2.86 -1.92 9.99
CA PHE A 66 2.18 -3.20 10.08
C PHE A 66 2.32 -3.79 11.48
N LYS A 67 1.24 -4.35 12.01
CA LYS A 67 1.27 -5.06 13.30
C LYS A 67 1.27 -6.57 13.05
N MET A 68 2.45 -7.15 12.96
CA MET A 68 2.65 -8.60 12.85
C MET A 68 2.73 -9.23 14.24
N GLY A 69 1.59 -9.65 14.78
CA GLY A 69 1.48 -10.19 16.14
C GLY A 69 1.79 -9.14 17.22
N ILE A 70 2.83 -9.39 18.04
CA ILE A 70 3.32 -8.43 19.04
C ILE A 70 4.31 -7.39 18.46
N SER A 71 4.81 -7.63 17.25
CA SER A 71 5.79 -6.75 16.62
C SER A 71 5.11 -5.67 15.79
N LYS A 72 5.65 -4.45 15.86
CA LYS A 72 5.40 -3.40 14.87
C LYS A 72 6.52 -3.41 13.84
N VAL A 73 6.16 -3.34 12.56
CA VAL A 73 7.11 -3.27 11.46
C VAL A 73 6.79 -2.04 10.64
N GLU A 74 7.72 -1.10 10.64
CA GLU A 74 7.66 0.08 9.78
C GLU A 74 7.95 -0.32 8.34
N VAL A 75 7.22 0.30 7.44
CA VAL A 75 7.35 0.13 6.00
C VAL A 75 7.26 1.48 5.30
N PHE A 76 7.91 1.60 4.15
CA PHE A 76 7.75 2.74 3.26
C PHE A 76 7.12 2.27 1.96
N ILE A 77 6.12 2.99 1.48
CA ILE A 77 5.36 2.62 0.30
C ILE A 77 5.46 3.75 -0.70
N THR A 78 5.69 3.40 -1.97
CA THR A 78 5.56 4.33 -3.09
C THR A 78 4.61 3.75 -4.13
N ALA A 79 3.85 4.62 -4.79
CA ALA A 79 2.97 4.27 -5.89
C ALA A 79 3.00 5.39 -6.94
N THR A 80 3.49 5.09 -8.13
CA THR A 80 3.52 5.97 -9.30
C THR A 80 2.38 5.59 -10.24
N PHE A 81 1.49 6.54 -10.50
CA PHE A 81 0.27 6.35 -11.27
C PHE A 81 0.43 6.80 -12.72
N ASP A 82 -0.10 6.02 -13.65
CA ASP A 82 -0.21 6.34 -15.06
C ASP A 82 -1.59 5.91 -15.58
N GLY A 83 -2.50 6.89 -15.68
CA GLY A 83 -3.91 6.66 -16.00
C GLY A 83 -4.57 5.68 -15.03
N ASP A 84 -5.03 4.55 -15.57
CA ASP A 84 -5.70 3.47 -14.82
C ASP A 84 -4.73 2.38 -14.36
N THR A 85 -3.43 2.66 -14.36
CA THR A 85 -2.39 1.76 -13.88
C THR A 85 -1.48 2.41 -12.85
N PHE A 86 -0.79 1.60 -12.05
CA PHE A 86 0.29 2.07 -11.20
C PHE A 86 1.36 1.00 -11.00
N THR A 87 2.56 1.47 -10.69
CA THR A 87 3.65 0.63 -10.18
C THR A 87 4.13 1.20 -8.85
N GLY A 88 4.69 0.37 -7.99
CA GLY A 88 5.11 0.84 -6.68
C GLY A 88 6.17 -0.01 -6.04
N THR A 89 6.53 0.37 -4.82
CA THR A 89 7.44 -0.39 -3.98
C THR A 89 6.92 -0.42 -2.55
N LEU A 90 7.17 -1.54 -1.88
CA LEU A 90 7.04 -1.72 -0.44
C LEU A 90 8.44 -2.00 0.13
N GLU A 91 9.02 -1.02 0.80
CA GLU A 91 10.28 -1.16 1.51
C GLU A 91 10.04 -1.55 2.97
N ILE A 92 10.79 -2.53 3.45
CA ILE A 92 10.78 -3.02 4.82
C ILE A 92 12.20 -2.86 5.38
N PRO A 93 12.54 -1.71 5.98
CA PRO A 93 13.92 -1.39 6.39
C PRO A 93 14.50 -2.42 7.38
N LYS A 94 13.68 -2.87 8.34
CA LYS A 94 14.08 -3.87 9.34
C LYS A 94 14.56 -5.18 8.72
N LEU A 95 14.05 -5.51 7.53
CA LEU A 95 14.42 -6.71 6.77
C LEU A 95 15.37 -6.41 5.61
N LYS A 96 15.79 -5.15 5.42
CA LYS A 96 16.58 -4.68 4.26
C LYS A 96 16.02 -5.18 2.93
N ARG A 97 14.68 -5.20 2.81
CA ARG A 97 13.98 -5.78 1.67
C ARG A 97 13.11 -4.72 1.01
N VAL A 98 13.16 -4.67 -0.32
CA VAL A 98 12.25 -3.89 -1.16
C VAL A 98 11.46 -4.87 -2.01
N ILE A 99 10.14 -4.76 -1.99
CA ILE A 99 9.21 -5.60 -2.73
C ILE A 99 8.58 -4.74 -3.82
N PRO A 100 8.81 -5.03 -5.11
CA PRO A 100 8.13 -4.30 -6.18
C PRO A 100 6.64 -4.67 -6.20
N ILE A 101 5.80 -3.66 -6.41
CA ILE A 101 4.37 -3.81 -6.67
C ILE A 101 4.17 -3.57 -8.15
N GLN A 102 3.74 -4.59 -8.87
CA GLN A 102 3.61 -4.56 -10.32
C GLN A 102 2.16 -4.81 -10.74
N ASN A 103 1.83 -4.36 -11.96
CA ASN A 103 0.52 -4.56 -12.59
C ASN A 103 -0.64 -4.00 -11.74
N GLY A 104 -0.38 -2.90 -11.03
CA GLY A 104 -1.41 -2.18 -10.32
C GLY A 104 -2.42 -1.58 -11.31
N ARG A 105 -3.71 -1.74 -11.04
CA ARG A 105 -4.78 -1.28 -11.93
C ARG A 105 -5.96 -0.71 -11.16
N ARG A 106 -6.64 0.28 -11.75
CA ARG A 106 -7.91 0.79 -11.24
C ARG A 106 -9.00 -0.26 -11.45
N VAL A 107 -9.83 -0.47 -10.44
CA VAL A 107 -10.96 -1.42 -10.48
C VAL A 107 -12.31 -0.78 -10.11
N GLY A 108 -12.34 0.55 -9.94
CA GLY A 108 -13.51 1.35 -9.61
C GLY A 108 -13.34 2.82 -9.95
#